data_AF-A0A3A5WEN4-F1
#
_entry.id   AF-A0A3A5WEN4-F1
#
_cell.length_a   1.000
_cell.length_b   1.000
_cell.length_c   1.000
_cell.angle_alpha   90.00
_cell.angle_beta   90.00
_cell.angle_gamma   90.00
#
_symmetry.space_group_name_H-M   'P 1'
#
loop_
_entity.id
_entity.type
_entity.pdbx_description
1 polymer ?
#
loop_
_entity_poly.entity_id
_entity_poly.type
_entity_poly.pdbx_seq_one_letter_code
_entity_poly.pdbx_strand_id
1 'polypeptide(L)'
;MTEDGEPRLTDGEEIWSALRTAIGGLAVLDLITMIIVSEAMEDASWQGMSVSVWAIVIGVPIFALLSALTLFGDRIILRNQT
;
A
#
# COMPACT_ATOMS: atom_id res chain seq x y z
N MET A 1 23.34 17.71 34.02
CA MET A 1 22.83 18.22 32.73
C MET A 1 22.40 16.99 31.98
N THR A 2 21.12 16.93 31.66
CA THR A 2 20.35 15.74 31.29
C THR A 2 20.99 15.01 30.11
N GLU A 3 21.23 13.72 30.29
CA GLU A 3 21.49 12.81 29.17
C GLU A 3 20.26 12.84 28.28
N ASP A 4 20.46 13.29 27.04
CA ASP A 4 19.45 13.32 25.99
C ASP A 4 19.15 11.87 25.59
N GLY A 5 18.36 11.20 26.41
CA GLY A 5 17.78 9.88 26.15
C GLY A 5 16.68 10.01 25.12
N GLU A 6 17.04 10.33 23.88
CA GLU A 6 16.18 10.04 22.74
C GLU A 6 15.91 8.52 22.78
N PRO A 7 14.65 8.08 22.90
CA PRO A 7 14.34 6.66 22.81
C PRO A 7 14.74 6.25 21.40
N ARG A 8 15.88 5.58 21.26
CA ARG A 8 16.32 5.00 20.00
C ARG A 8 15.29 3.95 19.61
N LEU A 9 14.28 4.36 18.84
CA LEU A 9 13.50 3.45 18.02
C LEU A 9 14.53 2.58 17.31
N THR A 10 14.33 1.26 17.33
CA THR A 10 15.26 0.38 16.63
C THR A 10 15.26 0.79 15.15
N ASP A 11 16.42 0.85 14.48
CA ASP A 11 16.53 1.23 13.07
C ASP A 11 15.49 0.53 12.18
N GLY A 12 15.07 -0.69 12.55
CA GLY A 12 14.00 -1.43 11.88
C GLY A 12 12.60 -0.81 11.99
N GLU A 13 12.25 -0.16 13.10
CA GLU A 13 10.98 0.56 13.29
C GLU A 13 10.91 1.84 12.45
N GLU A 14 12.01 2.58 12.35
CA GLU A 14 12.08 3.77 11.47
C GLU A 14 11.92 3.38 10.01
N ILE A 15 12.63 2.33 9.56
CA ILE A 15 12.51 1.80 8.20
C ILE A 15 11.09 1.31 7.93
N TRP A 16 10.46 0.63 8.89
CA TRP A 16 9.09 0.16 8.74
C TRP A 16 8.08 1.29 8.69
N SER A 17 8.24 2.32 9.52
CA SER A 17 7.39 3.51 9.49
C SER A 17 7.43 4.19 8.12
N ALA A 18 8.63 4.36 7.55
CA ALA A 18 8.80 4.88 6.20
C ALA A 18 8.17 3.96 5.14
N LEU A 19 8.40 2.65 5.23
CA LEU A 19 7.86 1.67 4.29
C LEU A 19 6.33 1.58 4.35
N ARG A 20 5.75 1.55 5.54
CA ARG A 20 4.30 1.57 5.79
C ARG A 20 3.65 2.79 5.15
N THR A 21 4.28 3.96 5.30
CA THR A 21 3.82 5.19 4.68
C THR A 21 3.89 5.12 3.15
N ALA A 22 4.97 4.58 2.60
CA ALA A 22 5.13 4.39 1.16
C ALA A 22 4.11 3.41 0.59
N ILE A 23 3.87 2.26 1.25
CA ILE A 23 2.87 1.27 0.83
C ILE A 23 1.46 1.88 0.88
N GLY A 24 1.13 2.61 1.95
CA GLY A 24 -0.14 3.33 2.05
C GLY A 24 -0.32 4.35 0.93
N GLY A 25 0.74 5.11 0.61
CA GLY A 25 0.75 6.04 -0.52
C GLY A 25 0.54 5.35 -1.87
N LEU A 26 1.20 4.21 -2.10
CA LEU A 26 1.01 3.40 -3.30
C LEU A 26 -0.42 2.87 -3.43
N ALA A 27 -1.06 2.48 -2.32
CA ALA A 27 -2.45 2.03 -2.33
C ALA A 27 -3.42 3.14 -2.73
N VAL A 28 -3.16 4.38 -2.31
CA VAL A 28 -3.95 5.55 -2.74
C VAL A 28 -3.72 5.86 -4.22
N LEU A 29 -2.47 5.78 -4.68
CA LEU A 29 -2.14 5.97 -6.10
C LEU A 29 -2.76 4.90 -6.99
N ASP A 30 -2.85 3.65 -6.53
CA ASP A 30 -3.52 2.55 -7.22
C ASP A 30 -5.01 2.86 -7.44
N LEU A 31 -5.69 3.33 -6.39
CA LEU A 31 -7.10 3.75 -6.49
C LEU A 31 -7.29 4.92 -7.48
N ILE A 32 -6.42 5.93 -7.43
CA ILE A 32 -6.48 7.05 -8.37
C ILE A 32 -6.26 6.56 -9.80
N THR A 33 -5.31 5.65 -10.00
CA THR A 33 -5.00 5.06 -11.31
C THR A 33 -6.20 4.28 -11.84
N MET A 34 -6.88 3.48 -11.01
CA MET A 34 -8.11 2.78 -11.41
C MET A 34 -9.19 3.74 -11.89
N ILE A 35 -9.41 4.85 -11.18
CA ILE A 35 -10.42 5.85 -11.57
C ILE A 35 -10.05 6.47 -12.92
N ILE A 36 -8.81 6.92 -13.08
CA ILE A 36 -8.34 7.54 -14.33
C ILE A 36 -8.43 6.55 -15.48
N VAL A 37 -7.96 5.31 -15.31
CA VAL A 37 -8.04 4.28 -16.35
C VAL A 37 -9.49 3.96 -16.68
N SER A 38 -10.37 3.89 -15.68
CA SER A 38 -11.79 3.59 -15.88
C SER A 38 -12.51 4.71 -16.65
N GLU A 39 -12.25 5.97 -16.35
CA GLU A 39 -12.86 7.10 -17.09
C GLU A 39 -12.22 7.27 -18.48
N ALA A 40 -10.89 7.27 -18.56
CA ALA A 40 -10.21 7.51 -19.83
C ALA A 40 -10.50 6.43 -20.88
N MET A 41 -10.86 5.23 -20.44
CA MET A 41 -11.12 4.06 -21.29
C MET A 41 -12.59 3.62 -21.21
N GLU A 42 -13.51 4.51 -20.83
CA GLU A 42 -14.93 4.18 -20.65
C GLU A 42 -15.54 3.48 -21.89
N ASP A 43 -15.25 4.00 -23.08
CA ASP A 43 -15.73 3.45 -24.35
C ASP A 43 -14.91 2.25 -24.86
N ALA A 44 -13.77 1.97 -24.25
CA ALA A 44 -12.91 0.87 -24.64
C ALA A 44 -13.36 -0.44 -23.99
N SER A 45 -13.53 -1.46 -24.83
CA SER A 45 -13.73 -2.84 -24.37
C SER A 45 -12.53 -3.68 -24.77
N TRP A 46 -12.04 -4.46 -23.80
CA TRP A 46 -10.95 -5.40 -23.98
C TRP A 46 -11.44 -6.82 -23.67
N GLN A 47 -11.24 -7.75 -24.60
CA GLN A 47 -11.68 -9.15 -24.48
C GLN A 47 -13.18 -9.31 -24.15
N GLY A 48 -14.03 -8.45 -24.72
CA GLY A 48 -15.49 -8.51 -24.54
C GLY A 48 -15.99 -7.96 -23.20
N MET A 49 -15.11 -7.37 -22.38
CA MET A 49 -15.48 -6.68 -21.13
C MET A 49 -14.97 -5.24 -21.15
N SER A 50 -15.63 -4.32 -20.46
CA SER A 50 -15.16 -2.93 -20.35
C SER A 50 -13.80 -2.88 -19.66
N VAL A 51 -12.94 -1.95 -20.08
CA VAL A 51 -11.64 -1.71 -19.44
C VAL A 51 -11.79 -1.35 -17.96
N SER A 52 -12.92 -0.74 -17.57
CA SER A 52 -13.29 -0.49 -16.16
C SER A 52 -13.34 -1.77 -15.32
N VAL A 53 -13.89 -2.85 -15.88
CA VAL A 53 -13.99 -4.16 -15.22
C VAL A 53 -12.60 -4.77 -15.05
N TRP A 54 -11.74 -4.65 -16.07
CA TRP A 54 -10.36 -5.11 -15.98
C TRP A 54 -9.53 -4.34 -14.95
N ALA A 55 -9.75 -3.02 -14.85
CA ALA A 55 -9.13 -2.20 -13.82
C ALA A 55 -9.50 -2.72 -12.41
N ILE A 56 -10.76 -3.13 -12.19
CA ILE A 56 -11.21 -3.76 -10.93
C ILE A 56 -10.55 -5.12 -10.70
N VAL A 57 -10.55 -5.97 -11.72
CA VAL A 57 -9.98 -7.33 -11.65
C VAL A 57 -8.49 -7.30 -11.28
N ILE A 58 -7.74 -6.26 -11.68
CA ILE A 58 -6.31 -6.14 -11.40
C ILE A 58 -6.04 -5.28 -10.16
N GLY A 59 -6.68 -4.11 -10.04
CA GLY A 59 -6.42 -3.17 -8.96
C GLY A 59 -6.85 -3.69 -7.59
N VAL A 60 -8.00 -4.38 -7.48
CA VAL A 60 -8.44 -4.92 -6.18
C VAL A 60 -7.45 -5.95 -5.62
N PRO A 61 -6.94 -6.94 -6.38
CA PRO A 61 -5.87 -7.80 -5.91
C PRO A 61 -4.60 -7.06 -5.50
N ILE A 62 -4.17 -6.03 -6.25
CA ILE A 62 -2.99 -5.23 -5.90
C ILE A 62 -3.22 -4.49 -4.59
N PHE A 63 -4.35 -3.81 -4.44
CA PHE A 63 -4.73 -3.13 -3.22
C PHE A 63 -4.79 -4.07 -2.01
N ALA A 64 -5.36 -5.26 -2.19
CA ALA A 64 -5.42 -6.29 -1.16
C ALA A 64 -4.01 -6.79 -0.78
N LEU A 65 -3.11 -6.93 -1.75
CA LEU A 65 -1.74 -7.37 -1.53
C LEU A 65 -0.91 -6.31 -0.80
N LEU A 66 -1.05 -5.03 -1.17
CA LEU A 66 -0.45 -3.90 -0.45
C LEU A 66 -0.97 -3.82 0.99
N SER A 67 -2.29 -3.97 1.18
CA SER A 67 -2.91 -3.99 2.49
C SER A 67 -2.41 -5.16 3.34
N ALA A 68 -2.32 -6.37 2.76
CA ALA A 68 -1.80 -7.54 3.43
C ALA A 68 -0.31 -7.37 3.79
N LEU A 69 0.50 -6.82 2.89
CA LEU A 69 1.93 -6.56 3.15
C LEU A 69 2.11 -5.61 4.34
N THR A 70 1.28 -4.57 4.40
CA THR A 70 1.26 -3.64 5.53
C THR A 70 0.87 -4.35 6.83
N LEU A 71 -0.18 -5.17 6.81
CA LEU A 71 -0.64 -5.91 7.99
C LEU A 71 0.39 -6.94 8.48
N PHE A 72 1.04 -7.65 7.55
CA PHE A 72 2.04 -8.67 7.87
C PHE A 72 3.29 -8.06 8.49
N GLY A 73 3.82 -6.97 7.92
CA GLY A 73 5.00 -6.36 8.51
C GLY A 73 4.72 -5.66 9.85
N ASP A 74 3.50 -5.15 10.07
CA ASP A 74 3.10 -4.62 11.39
C ASP A 74 3.17 -5.74 12.44
N ARG A 75 2.73 -6.94 12.07
CA ARG A 75 2.82 -8.15 12.90
C ARG A 75 4.25 -8.60 13.18
N ILE A 76 5.14 -8.51 12.19
CA ILE A 76 6.56 -8.95 12.33
C ILE A 76 7.28 -8.07 13.34
N ILE A 77 7.04 -6.76 13.31
CA ILE A 77 7.67 -5.81 14.25
C ILE A 77 7.10 -5.92 15.65
N LEU A 78 5.78 -6.06 15.79
CA LEU A 78 5.15 -6.36 17.07
C LEU A 78 5.72 -7.66 17.69
N ARG A 79 6.08 -8.66 16.88
CA ARG A 79 6.70 -9.91 17.36
C ARG A 79 8.17 -9.75 17.77
N ASN A 80 8.89 -8.75 17.26
CA ASN A 80 10.28 -8.48 17.62
C ASN A 80 10.43 -7.77 18.99
N GLN A 81 9.31 -7.46 19.66
CA GLN A 81 9.27 -6.79 20.96
C GLN A 81 8.95 -7.74 22.15
N THR A 82 8.81 -9.06 21.94
CA THR A 82 8.60 -10.06 23.01
C THR A 82 9.77 -11.05 23.08
#